data_AF-A0A1E1K2T6-F1
#
_entry.id   AF-A0A1E1K2T6-F1
#
_cell.length_a   1.000
_cell.length_b   1.000
_cell.length_c   1.000
_cell.angle_alpha   90.00
_cell.angle_beta   90.00
_cell.angle_gamma   90.00
#
_symmetry.space_group_name_H-M   'P 1'
#
loop_
_entity.id
_entity.type
_entity.pdbx_description
1 polymer ?
#
loop_
_entity_poly.entity_id
_entity_poly.type
_entity_poly.pdbx_seq_one_letter_code
_entity_poly.pdbx_strand_id
1 'polypeptide(L)'
;MATTTSFGDGNSGLQPGIINGSVNTQFHRRAPPDRSPETWVFWVRTSNAARFEQSFRDIADRVKILGRQNLTANIFRLVHDWLCDERKGKWLLILDNVDDVRFLVEAQWTGQDGQASNLRSENSQPLVSYLPQCQNGTILTTTRSTDAAKKVVKSRDIITVEPMSKGDGLLLLEKKLGSYGDGNGGLSI
;
A
#
# COMPACT_ATOMS: atom_id res chain seq x y z
N MET A 1 21.67 7.71 -7.98
CA MET A 1 21.61 8.70 -6.89
C MET A 1 20.33 8.46 -6.12
N ALA A 2 20.39 8.29 -4.80
CA ALA A 2 19.20 8.09 -3.97
C ALA A 2 18.63 9.46 -3.58
N THR A 3 17.39 9.73 -3.95
CA THR A 3 16.71 10.98 -3.58
C THR A 3 16.19 10.84 -2.15
N THR A 4 16.90 11.44 -1.20
CA THR A 4 16.41 11.58 0.18
C THR A 4 15.27 12.59 0.20
N THR A 5 14.06 12.11 0.45
CA THR A 5 12.88 12.97 0.65
C THR A 5 12.72 13.19 2.15
N SER A 6 12.98 14.42 2.61
CA SER A 6 12.78 14.85 3.99
C SER A 6 11.32 15.31 4.17
N PHE A 7 10.64 14.78 5.18
CA PHE A 7 9.34 15.29 5.63
C PHE A 7 9.62 16.31 6.74
N GLY A 8 9.17 17.55 6.57
CA GLY A 8 9.47 18.66 7.47
C GLY A 8 8.90 18.52 8.88
N ASP A 9 9.37 19.38 9.79
CA ASP A 9 9.22 19.33 11.25
C ASP A 9 7.79 19.54 11.80
N GLY A 10 6.78 19.59 10.94
CA GLY A 10 5.38 19.60 11.35
C GLY A 10 4.89 18.17 11.45
N ASN A 11 4.47 17.74 12.65
CA ASN A 11 3.82 16.45 12.90
C ASN A 11 2.63 16.22 11.95
N SER A 12 2.94 15.71 10.76
CA SER A 12 2.04 15.44 9.63
C SER A 12 2.13 13.96 9.30
N GLY A 13 2.17 13.12 10.33
CA GLY A 13 1.99 11.69 10.14
C GLY A 13 0.57 11.45 9.60
N LEU A 14 0.46 10.69 8.51
CA LEU A 14 -0.81 10.08 8.14
C LEU A 14 -1.18 9.14 9.30
N GLN A 15 -2.11 9.56 10.15
CA GLN A 15 -2.77 8.68 11.11
C GLN A 15 -4.05 8.13 10.46
N PRO A 16 -4.04 6.92 9.87
CA PRO A 16 -5.28 6.19 9.67
C PRO A 16 -5.81 5.78 11.05
N GLY A 17 -6.64 6.63 11.65
CA GLY A 17 -7.50 6.21 12.75
C GLY A 17 -8.41 5.07 12.29
N ILE A 18 -8.82 4.19 13.20
CA ILE A 18 -9.85 3.18 12.94
C ILE A 18 -11.10 3.91 12.45
N ILE A 19 -11.40 3.79 11.16
CA ILE A 19 -12.59 4.36 10.54
C ILE A 19 -13.69 3.30 10.66
N ASN A 20 -14.53 3.38 11.69
CA ASN A 20 -15.77 2.59 11.75
C ASN A 20 -16.79 3.21 10.79
N GLY A 21 -16.64 2.91 9.51
CA GLY A 21 -17.50 3.36 8.42
C GLY A 21 -16.95 2.90 7.08
N SER A 22 -17.80 2.64 6.10
CA SER A 22 -17.39 2.18 4.77
C SER A 22 -16.46 3.20 4.12
N VAL A 23 -15.16 2.91 4.07
CA VAL A 23 -14.16 3.80 3.48
C VAL A 23 -14.05 3.48 1.99
N ASN A 24 -14.73 4.27 1.18
CA ASN A 24 -14.43 4.36 -0.24
C ASN A 24 -13.17 5.24 -0.38
N THR A 25 -11.98 4.65 -0.27
CA THR A 25 -10.70 5.39 -0.36
C THR A 25 -10.34 5.70 -1.82
N GLN A 26 -11.08 6.63 -2.45
CA GLN A 26 -10.60 7.30 -3.65
C GLN A 26 -9.77 8.52 -3.23
N PHE A 27 -8.47 8.32 -2.99
CA PHE A 27 -7.55 9.45 -2.92
C PHE A 27 -7.22 9.90 -4.35
N HIS A 28 -7.94 10.92 -4.85
CA HIS A 28 -7.57 11.65 -6.07
C HIS A 28 -6.95 12.97 -5.65
N ARG A 29 -5.61 13.03 -5.61
CA ARG A 29 -4.93 14.32 -5.50
C ARG A 29 -4.77 14.88 -6.91
N ARG A 30 -5.69 15.74 -7.33
CA ARG A 30 -5.52 16.58 -8.52
C ARG A 30 -4.49 17.66 -8.20
N ALA A 31 -3.25 17.48 -8.64
CA ALA A 31 -2.29 18.58 -8.68
C ALA A 31 -2.72 19.58 -9.77
N PRO A 32 -2.46 20.90 -9.61
CA PRO A 32 -2.75 21.87 -10.65
C PRO A 32 -2.00 21.54 -11.95
N PRO A 33 -2.53 21.91 -13.13
CA PRO A 33 -2.13 21.32 -14.42
C PRO A 33 -0.75 21.77 -14.93
N ASP A 34 -0.03 22.62 -14.21
CA ASP A 34 1.20 23.20 -14.69
C ASP A 34 2.37 22.69 -13.84
N ARG A 35 3.16 21.77 -14.44
CA ARG A 35 4.57 21.40 -14.12
C ARG A 35 4.88 20.07 -13.43
N SER A 36 3.91 19.19 -13.15
CA SER A 36 4.24 17.81 -12.72
C SER A 36 3.56 16.78 -13.62
N PRO A 37 4.28 15.77 -14.17
CA PRO A 37 3.61 14.66 -14.82
C PRO A 37 2.64 14.00 -13.84
N GLU A 38 1.40 13.75 -14.27
CA GLU A 38 0.41 13.03 -13.47
C GLU A 38 1.02 11.75 -12.93
N THR A 39 1.04 11.62 -11.60
CA THR A 39 1.63 10.48 -10.91
C THR A 39 0.52 9.66 -10.30
N TRP A 40 0.43 8.38 -10.67
CA TRP A 40 -0.56 7.48 -10.12
C TRP A 40 -0.23 7.10 -8.68
N VAL A 41 -1.25 6.99 -7.83
CA VAL A 41 -1.09 6.46 -6.46
C VAL A 41 -2.07 5.33 -6.26
N PHE A 42 -1.56 4.14 -5.98
CA PHE A 42 -2.35 2.94 -5.77
C PHE A 42 -2.18 2.44 -4.35
N TRP A 43 -3.28 2.21 -3.64
CA TRP A 43 -3.27 1.64 -2.29
C TRP A 43 -3.70 0.18 -2.35
N VAL A 44 -2.82 -0.72 -1.96
CA VAL A 44 -3.03 -2.17 -1.96
C VAL A 44 -3.11 -2.65 -0.54
N ARG A 45 -4.18 -3.38 -0.21
CA ARG A 45 -4.30 -4.03 1.10
C ARG A 45 -3.69 -5.41 1.04
N THR A 46 -2.70 -5.64 1.88
CA THR A 46 -1.80 -6.81 1.81
C THR A 46 -1.95 -7.73 3.01
N SER A 47 -3.14 -7.72 3.64
CA SER A 47 -3.42 -8.52 4.84
C SER A 47 -3.48 -10.03 4.58
N ASN A 48 -3.84 -10.44 3.35
CA ASN A 48 -3.84 -11.83 2.88
C ASN A 48 -3.90 -11.88 1.35
N ALA A 49 -3.72 -13.08 0.78
CA ALA A 49 -3.70 -13.31 -0.67
C ALA A 49 -4.96 -12.80 -1.39
N ALA A 50 -6.16 -13.08 -0.86
CA ALA A 50 -7.41 -12.67 -1.51
C ALA A 50 -7.58 -11.14 -1.56
N ARG A 51 -7.20 -10.43 -0.48
CA ARG A 51 -7.24 -8.96 -0.44
C ARG A 51 -6.19 -8.32 -1.35
N PHE A 52 -5.02 -8.95 -1.45
CA PHE A 52 -3.98 -8.54 -2.37
C PHE A 52 -4.42 -8.70 -3.82
N GLU A 53 -4.96 -9.87 -4.19
CA GLU A 53 -5.48 -10.12 -5.54
C GLU A 53 -6.62 -9.16 -5.91
N GLN A 54 -7.58 -8.96 -5.00
CA GLN A 54 -8.68 -8.02 -5.23
C GLN A 54 -8.15 -6.59 -5.47
N SER A 55 -7.16 -6.15 -4.70
CA SER A 55 -6.55 -4.83 -4.90
C SER A 55 -5.92 -4.70 -6.30
N PHE A 56 -5.28 -5.75 -6.81
CA PHE A 56 -4.73 -5.78 -8.17
C PHE A 56 -5.83 -5.78 -9.25
N ARG A 57 -6.94 -6.49 -9.03
CA ARG A 57 -8.13 -6.43 -9.91
C ARG A 57 -8.70 -5.03 -9.95
N ASP A 58 -8.84 -4.36 -8.80
CA ASP A 58 -9.33 -3.00 -8.70
C ASP A 58 -8.42 -2.01 -9.45
N ILE A 59 -7.09 -2.16 -9.35
CA ILE A 59 -6.13 -1.35 -10.12
C ILE A 59 -6.35 -1.56 -11.62
N ALA A 60 -6.39 -2.82 -12.08
CA ALA A 60 -6.58 -3.14 -13.49
C ALA A 60 -7.89 -2.57 -14.04
N ASP A 61 -8.95 -2.58 -13.24
CA ASP A 61 -10.26 -1.99 -13.58
C ASP A 61 -10.26 -0.47 -13.61
N ARG A 62 -9.47 0.19 -12.77
CA ARG A 62 -9.31 1.65 -12.78
C ARG A 62 -8.55 2.12 -14.02
N VAL A 63 -7.42 1.47 -14.31
CA VAL A 63 -6.55 1.83 -15.45
C VAL A 63 -6.97 1.16 -16.78
N LYS A 64 -8.09 0.44 -16.76
CA LYS A 64 -8.75 -0.18 -17.93
C LYS A 64 -7.83 -1.11 -18.73
N ILE A 65 -7.03 -1.94 -18.05
CA ILE A 65 -6.14 -2.92 -18.69
C ILE A 65 -6.93 -3.92 -19.54
N LEU A 66 -6.46 -4.25 -20.74
CA LEU A 66 -7.07 -5.27 -21.59
C LEU A 66 -6.93 -6.65 -20.94
N GLY A 67 -7.99 -7.47 -20.97
CA GLY A 67 -7.98 -8.80 -20.37
C GLY A 67 -8.30 -8.85 -18.86
N ARG A 68 -8.46 -7.71 -18.19
CA ARG A 68 -8.78 -7.62 -16.74
C ARG A 68 -10.08 -8.32 -16.32
N GLN A 69 -11.04 -8.44 -17.24
CA GLN A 69 -12.34 -9.08 -17.00
C GLN A 69 -12.28 -10.60 -17.14
N ASN A 70 -11.15 -11.14 -17.63
CA ASN A 70 -10.95 -12.58 -17.68
C ASN A 70 -10.59 -13.10 -16.27
N LEU A 71 -11.46 -13.93 -15.71
CA LEU A 71 -11.27 -14.51 -14.38
C LEU A 71 -10.05 -15.44 -14.30
N THR A 72 -9.63 -16.06 -15.42
CA THR A 72 -8.47 -16.94 -15.49
C THR A 72 -7.18 -16.21 -15.84
N ALA A 73 -7.24 -14.92 -16.17
CA ALA A 73 -6.03 -14.15 -16.44
C ALA A 73 -5.23 -13.92 -15.17
N ASN A 74 -3.91 -14.00 -15.28
CA ASN A 74 -3.00 -13.64 -14.21
C ASN A 74 -3.01 -12.11 -14.04
N ILE A 75 -3.84 -11.63 -13.10
CA ILE A 75 -4.04 -10.20 -12.86
C ILE A 75 -2.75 -9.51 -12.42
N PHE A 76 -1.88 -10.21 -11.67
CA PHE A 76 -0.62 -9.67 -11.20
C PHE A 76 0.32 -9.34 -12.35
N ARG A 77 0.42 -10.24 -13.34
CA ARG A 77 1.19 -10.01 -14.56
C ARG A 77 0.63 -8.83 -15.37
N LEU A 78 -0.69 -8.75 -15.54
CA LEU A 78 -1.32 -7.66 -16.29
C LEU A 78 -1.01 -6.27 -15.67
N VAL A 79 -1.12 -6.16 -14.35
CA VAL A 79 -0.82 -4.92 -13.63
C VAL A 79 0.68 -4.63 -13.65
N HIS A 80 1.53 -5.63 -13.45
CA HIS A 80 2.98 -5.51 -13.56
C HIS A 80 3.39 -4.90 -14.91
N ASP A 81 2.89 -5.47 -16.01
CA ASP A 81 3.25 -5.04 -17.36
C ASP A 81 2.77 -3.61 -17.64
N TRP A 82 1.60 -3.24 -17.10
CA TRP A 82 1.10 -1.87 -17.19
C TRP A 82 1.95 -0.88 -16.38
N LEU A 83 2.38 -1.24 -15.17
CA LEU A 83 3.22 -0.39 -14.32
C LEU A 83 4.63 -0.22 -14.90
N CYS A 84 5.16 -1.24 -15.57
CA CYS A 84 6.46 -1.19 -16.24
C CYS A 84 6.45 -0.43 -17.57
N ASP A 85 5.29 -0.12 -18.15
CA ASP A 85 5.20 0.69 -19.37
C ASP A 85 5.41 2.17 -19.05
N GLU A 86 6.60 2.70 -19.36
CA GLU A 86 6.99 4.10 -19.08
C GLU A 86 6.04 5.13 -19.71
N ARG A 87 5.32 4.76 -20.79
CA ARG A 87 4.31 5.62 -21.43
C ARG A 87 3.09 5.85 -20.54
N LYS A 88 2.92 5.07 -19.46
CA LYS A 88 1.85 5.24 -18.46
C LYS A 88 2.17 6.27 -17.39
N GLY A 89 3.39 6.82 -17.40
CA GLY A 89 3.83 7.84 -16.47
C GLY A 89 4.40 7.26 -15.18
N LYS A 90 4.54 8.15 -14.18
CA LYS A 90 5.09 7.80 -12.88
C LYS A 90 4.01 7.21 -11.97
N TRP A 91 4.41 6.35 -11.05
CA TRP A 91 3.48 5.77 -10.08
C TRP A 91 4.10 5.50 -8.72
N LEU A 92 3.25 5.50 -7.69
CA LEU A 92 3.53 5.06 -6.33
C LEU A 92 2.54 3.94 -5.95
N LEU A 93 3.06 2.79 -5.54
CA LEU A 93 2.28 1.65 -5.05
C LEU A 93 2.49 1.51 -3.54
N ILE A 94 1.43 1.67 -2.76
CA ILE A 94 1.46 1.55 -1.30
C ILE A 94 0.96 0.16 -0.94
N LEU A 95 1.85 -0.71 -0.47
CA LEU A 95 1.52 -2.02 0.08
C LEU A 95 1.26 -1.89 1.57
N ASP A 96 -0.01 -1.83 1.94
CA ASP A 96 -0.43 -1.59 3.30
C ASP A 96 -0.63 -2.90 4.07
N ASN A 97 -0.19 -2.92 5.33
CA ASN A 97 -0.41 -4.02 6.28
C ASN A 97 0.20 -5.37 5.81
N VAL A 98 1.46 -5.35 5.36
CA VAL A 98 2.23 -6.55 4.98
C VAL A 98 2.73 -7.28 6.22
N ASP A 99 1.81 -7.81 7.02
CA ASP A 99 2.15 -8.51 8.28
C ASP A 99 2.39 -10.02 8.07
N ASP A 100 1.64 -10.66 7.15
CA ASP A 100 1.84 -12.06 6.76
C ASP A 100 2.51 -12.15 5.39
N VAL A 101 3.83 -12.27 5.37
CA VAL A 101 4.61 -12.32 4.13
C VAL A 101 4.61 -13.67 3.45
N ARG A 102 4.13 -14.75 4.11
CA ARG A 102 4.23 -16.11 3.57
C ARG A 102 3.54 -16.22 2.21
N PHE A 103 2.33 -15.69 2.09
CA PHE A 103 1.58 -15.73 0.83
C PHE A 103 2.22 -14.89 -0.29
N LEU A 104 3.11 -13.95 0.04
CA LEU A 104 3.85 -13.14 -0.93
C LEU A 104 5.13 -13.84 -1.40
N VAL A 105 5.87 -14.48 -0.49
CA VAL A 105 7.21 -15.01 -0.75
C VAL A 105 7.23 -16.51 -1.05
N GLU A 106 6.21 -17.24 -0.62
CA GLU A 106 6.08 -18.67 -0.91
C GLU A 106 5.46 -18.84 -2.31
N ALA A 107 6.05 -19.73 -3.10
CA ALA A 107 5.49 -20.13 -4.37
C ALA A 107 4.12 -20.79 -4.12
N GLN A 108 3.07 -20.30 -4.76
CA GLN A 108 1.77 -20.93 -4.64
C GLN A 108 1.80 -22.30 -5.35
N TRP A 109 1.72 -23.36 -4.56
CA TRP A 109 1.56 -24.71 -5.07
C TRP A 109 0.09 -24.89 -5.44
N THR A 110 -0.23 -24.71 -6.72
CA THR A 110 -1.50 -25.18 -7.25
C THR A 110 -1.36 -26.68 -7.49
N GLY A 111 -1.76 -27.49 -6.51
CA GLY A 111 -1.71 -28.95 -6.63
C GLY A 111 -2.39 -29.65 -5.47
N GLN A 112 -3.73 -29.68 -5.47
CA GLN A 112 -4.38 -30.95 -5.15
C GLN A 112 -4.12 -31.85 -6.35
N ASP A 113 -3.19 -32.79 -6.18
CA ASP A 113 -3.33 -34.18 -6.57
C ASP A 113 -1.93 -34.81 -6.63
N GLY A 114 -1.72 -35.82 -5.79
CA GLY A 114 -0.52 -36.62 -5.77
C GLY A 114 -0.42 -37.49 -7.01
N GLN A 115 -0.02 -36.92 -8.14
CA GLN A 115 0.50 -37.68 -9.27
C GLN A 115 1.66 -36.93 -9.93
N ALA A 116 2.81 -37.59 -9.90
CA ALA A 116 4.03 -37.18 -10.58
C ALA A 116 3.76 -37.01 -12.08
N SER A 117 3.67 -35.76 -12.54
CA SER A 117 3.89 -35.43 -13.94
C SER A 117 4.74 -34.16 -14.01
N ASN A 118 5.81 -34.23 -14.80
CA ASN A 118 6.87 -33.22 -14.91
C ASN A 118 6.45 -31.93 -15.64
N LEU A 119 5.20 -31.49 -15.54
CA LEU A 119 4.79 -30.16 -15.99
C LEU A 119 4.85 -29.20 -14.80
N ARG A 120 5.98 -28.50 -14.67
CA ARG A 120 6.09 -27.31 -13.82
C ARG A 120 4.95 -26.37 -14.23
N SER A 121 3.97 -26.15 -13.35
CA SER A 121 3.01 -25.06 -13.57
C SER A 121 3.81 -23.78 -13.72
N GLU A 122 3.81 -23.17 -14.93
CA GLU A 122 4.54 -21.93 -15.23
C GLU A 122 4.12 -20.76 -14.33
N ASN A 123 3.11 -20.95 -13.48
CA ASN A 123 2.52 -19.94 -12.60
C ASN A 123 2.94 -20.06 -11.13
N SER A 124 3.79 -21.01 -10.74
CA SER A 124 4.22 -21.21 -9.34
C SER A 124 5.37 -20.30 -8.92
N GLN A 125 5.32 -19.01 -9.28
CA GLN A 125 6.26 -18.02 -8.74
C GLN A 125 5.63 -17.26 -7.57
N PRO A 126 6.43 -16.87 -6.55
CA PRO A 126 5.96 -16.05 -5.43
C PRO A 126 5.28 -14.76 -5.90
N LEU A 127 4.23 -14.30 -5.21
CA LEU A 127 3.54 -13.06 -5.61
C LEU A 127 4.45 -11.82 -5.58
N VAL A 128 5.47 -11.81 -4.72
CA VAL A 128 6.48 -10.76 -4.66
C VAL A 128 7.23 -10.59 -5.99
N SER A 129 7.31 -11.63 -6.82
CA SER A 129 7.94 -11.55 -8.14
C SER A 129 7.15 -10.70 -9.15
N TYR A 130 5.86 -10.50 -8.92
CA TYR A 130 5.03 -9.61 -9.75
C TYR A 130 5.09 -8.15 -9.30
N LEU A 131 5.83 -7.83 -8.22
CA LEU A 131 6.06 -6.44 -7.85
C LEU A 131 7.05 -5.80 -8.85
N PRO A 132 6.63 -4.76 -9.58
CA PRO A 132 7.45 -4.20 -10.64
C PRO A 132 8.72 -3.54 -10.10
N GLN A 133 9.84 -3.81 -10.75
CA GLN A 133 11.13 -3.15 -10.53
C GLN A 133 11.46 -2.30 -11.76
N CYS A 134 10.81 -1.14 -11.89
CA CYS A 134 10.98 -0.23 -13.01
C CYS A 134 11.32 1.19 -12.55
N GLN A 135 11.95 1.98 -13.42
CA GLN A 135 12.49 3.30 -13.07
C GLN A 135 11.40 4.39 -12.89
N ASN A 136 10.22 4.18 -13.46
CA ASN A 136 9.07 5.08 -13.38
C ASN A 136 8.21 4.84 -12.12
N GLY A 137 8.61 3.93 -11.24
CA GLY A 137 7.81 3.46 -10.12
C GLY A 137 8.50 3.55 -8.76
N THR A 138 7.71 3.62 -7.70
CA THR A 138 8.18 3.42 -6.32
C THR A 138 7.16 2.62 -5.55
N ILE A 139 7.63 1.67 -4.74
CA ILE A 139 6.79 0.88 -3.83
C ILE A 139 7.08 1.32 -2.40
N LEU A 140 6.03 1.69 -1.68
CA LEU A 140 6.08 1.95 -0.24
C LEU A 140 5.37 0.83 0.49
N THR A 141 6.08 0.14 1.38
CA THR A 141 5.53 -0.96 2.15
C THR A 141 5.35 -0.55 3.61
N THR A 142 4.16 -0.78 4.17
CA THR A 142 3.90 -0.64 5.61
C THR A 142 3.70 -2.02 6.23
N THR A 143 4.28 -2.22 7.41
CA THR A 143 4.18 -3.48 8.16
C THR A 143 4.43 -3.21 9.64
N ARG A 144 3.81 -3.99 10.51
CA ARG A 144 4.09 -3.99 11.95
C ARG A 144 5.15 -5.04 12.32
N SER A 145 5.60 -5.84 11.35
CA SER A 145 6.54 -6.93 11.54
C SER A 145 7.89 -6.61 10.90
N THR A 146 8.92 -6.46 11.74
CA THR A 146 10.30 -6.28 11.28
C THR A 146 10.78 -7.45 10.42
N ASP A 147 10.33 -8.67 10.71
CA ASP A 147 10.67 -9.86 9.93
C ASP A 147 10.01 -9.85 8.56
N ALA A 148 8.76 -9.37 8.49
CA ALA A 148 8.09 -9.16 7.22
C ALA A 148 8.82 -8.12 6.36
N ALA A 149 9.21 -6.98 6.95
CA ALA A 149 9.96 -5.94 6.25
C ALA A 149 11.24 -6.49 5.62
N LYS A 150 12.05 -7.23 6.40
CA LYS A 150 13.33 -7.81 5.94
C LYS A 150 13.18 -8.82 4.79
N LYS A 151 12.00 -9.45 4.63
CA LYS A 151 11.75 -10.39 3.53
C LYS A 151 11.30 -9.71 2.24
N VAL A 152 10.78 -8.47 2.31
CA VAL A 152 10.22 -7.76 1.16
C VAL A 152 11.14 -6.64 0.68
N VAL A 153 11.88 -5.99 1.58
CA VAL A 153 12.79 -4.88 1.25
C VAL A 153 14.18 -5.09 1.86
N LYS A 154 15.19 -4.42 1.30
CA LYS A 154 16.56 -4.47 1.84
C LYS A 154 16.61 -3.74 3.17
N SER A 155 17.40 -4.25 4.12
CA SER A 155 17.48 -3.68 5.48
C SER A 155 17.80 -2.18 5.53
N ARG A 156 18.59 -1.68 4.58
CA ARG A 156 18.97 -0.26 4.49
C ARG A 156 17.82 0.67 4.07
N ASP A 157 16.77 0.11 3.49
CA ASP A 157 15.61 0.83 2.97
C ASP A 157 14.43 0.76 3.98
N ILE A 158 14.63 0.16 5.16
CA ILE A 158 13.63 0.07 6.23
C ILE A 158 13.71 1.31 7.13
N ILE A 159 12.57 1.95 7.33
CA ILE A 159 12.39 3.02 8.31
C ILE A 159 11.59 2.47 9.48
N THR A 160 12.23 2.34 10.63
CA THR A 160 11.53 1.95 11.87
C THR A 160 10.77 3.15 12.41
N VAL A 161 9.45 2.97 12.60
CA VAL A 161 8.61 3.94 13.29
C VAL A 161 8.46 3.49 14.73
N GLU A 162 9.06 4.25 15.65
CA GLU A 162 8.98 3.95 17.08
C GLU A 162 7.56 4.16 17.62
N PRO A 163 7.18 3.43 18.69
CA PRO A 163 5.91 3.68 19.36
C PRO A 163 5.76 5.14 19.78
N MET A 164 4.53 5.65 19.71
CA MET A 164 4.21 6.98 20.19
C MET A 164 4.61 7.11 21.67
N SER A 165 5.30 8.19 22.02
CA SER A 165 5.66 8.45 23.42
C SER A 165 4.39 8.65 24.26
N LYS A 166 4.48 8.40 25.57
CA LYS A 166 3.35 8.66 26.48
C LYS A 166 2.87 10.11 26.42
N GLY A 167 3.80 11.07 26.31
CA GLY A 167 3.48 12.50 26.20
C GLY A 167 2.72 12.81 24.91
N ASP A 168 3.20 12.33 23.78
CA ASP A 168 2.52 12.50 22.48
C ASP A 168 1.16 11.80 22.46
N GLY A 169 1.06 10.63 23.12
CA GLY A 169 -0.19 9.88 23.27
C GLY A 169 -1.25 10.65 24.06
N LEU A 170 -0.86 11.28 25.17
CA LEU A 170 -1.74 12.15 25.94
C LEU A 170 -2.16 13.38 25.15
N LEU A 171 -1.22 14.05 24.47
CA LEU A 171 -1.52 15.20 23.62
C LEU A 171 -2.48 14.84 22.48
N LEU A 172 -2.30 13.67 21.86
CA LEU A 172 -3.21 13.17 20.84
C LEU A 172 -4.61 12.93 21.41
N LEU A 173 -4.69 12.32 22.59
CA LEU A 173 -5.96 12.05 23.27
C LEU A 173 -6.70 13.34 23.62
N GLU A 174 -6.03 14.31 24.23
CA GLU A 174 -6.59 15.62 24.57
C GLU A 174 -7.14 16.34 23.33
N LYS A 175 -6.36 16.36 22.24
CA LYS A 175 -6.80 16.95 20.97
C LYS A 175 -8.00 16.24 20.37
N LYS A 176 -8.11 14.91 20.54
CA LYS A 176 -9.23 14.11 20.00
C LYS A 176 -10.50 14.22 20.82
N LEU A 177 -10.39 14.39 22.14
CA LEU A 177 -11.54 14.59 23.03
C LEU A 177 -12.09 16.02 22.96
N GLY A 178 -11.30 16.96 22.42
CA GLY A 178 -11.61 18.38 22.40
C GLY A 178 -11.40 18.98 23.79
N SER A 179 -10.76 20.15 23.87
CA SER A 179 -10.83 20.94 25.09
C SER A 179 -12.31 21.24 25.34
N TYR A 180 -12.86 20.77 26.46
CA TYR A 180 -14.13 21.27 26.97
C TYR A 180 -13.95 22.79 27.09
N GLY A 181 -14.48 23.53 26.12
CA GLY A 181 -14.47 24.98 26.18
C GLY A 181 -15.23 25.40 27.41
N ASP A 182 -14.55 26.16 28.27
CA ASP A 182 -15.17 26.98 29.30
C ASP A 182 -16.40 27.67 28.73
N GLY A 183 -17.58 27.20 29.13
CA GLY A 183 -18.81 27.94 29.03
C GLY A 183 -18.77 29.08 30.03
N ASN A 184 -17.93 30.09 29.79
CA ASN A 184 -18.03 31.38 30.46
C ASN A 184 -19.26 32.11 29.91
N GLY A 185 -20.44 31.65 30.33
CA GLY A 185 -21.67 32.41 30.24
C GLY A 185 -21.67 33.45 31.35
N GLY A 186 -21.13 34.63 31.06
CA GLY A 186 -21.25 35.79 31.93
C GLY A 186 -22.72 36.08 32.21
N LEU A 187 -23.13 35.90 33.46
CA LEU A 187 -24.36 36.49 33.99
C LEU A 187 -24.07 37.95 34.30
N SER A 188 -24.54 38.84 33.42
CA SER A 188 -24.80 40.23 33.79
C SER A 188 -26.14 40.29 34.51
N ILE A 189 -26.13 40.85 35.72
CA ILE A 189 -27.25 41.59 36.31
C ILE A 189 -26.76 42.99 36.65
#